data_AF-A0A945C8S4-F1
#
_entry.id   AF-A0A945C8S4-F1
#
_cell.length_a   1.000
_cell.length_b   1.000
_cell.length_c   1.000
_cell.angle_alpha   90.00
_cell.angle_beta   90.00
_cell.angle_gamma   90.00
#
_symmetry.space_group_name_H-M   'P 1'
#
loop_
_entity.id
_entity.type
_entity.pdbx_description
1 polymer ?
#
loop_
_entity_poly.entity_id
_entity_poly.type
_entity_poly.pdbx_seq_one_letter_code
_entity_poly.pdbx_strand_id
1 'polypeptide(L)'
;MQKKQSLGFTLIELIVSIGILVLITGGGIAAFLNFNDKQQVLNGSKELRSYLRTAQTLVRVGESPAGCDKLVGYKVTSSDAGTVKEIKILAVCSTGGVEESIEKDSFLLPESTTLSSDINITFLGLHGGVIGSGTIEVVGAADRTYSFEVTQGGEITQGDFL
;
A
#
# COMPACT_ATOMS: atom_id res chain seq x y z
N MET A 1 56.02 42.95 1.87
CA MET A 1 54.63 42.76 1.38
C MET A 1 54.64 41.67 0.29
N GLN A 2 54.21 40.45 0.61
CA GLN A 2 54.09 39.37 -0.38
C GLN A 2 52.76 39.53 -1.14
N LYS A 3 52.83 39.59 -2.47
CA LYS A 3 51.68 39.74 -3.36
C LYS A 3 50.99 38.37 -3.49
N LYS A 4 49.81 38.23 -2.89
CA LYS A 4 48.99 37.02 -2.99
C LYS A 4 48.43 36.94 -4.41
N GLN A 5 48.96 36.02 -5.23
CA GLN A 5 48.45 35.75 -6.57
C GLN A 5 47.13 34.96 -6.41
N SER A 6 46.01 35.51 -6.88
CA SER A 6 44.76 34.74 -6.96
C SER A 6 44.79 33.89 -8.21
N LEU A 7 44.94 32.57 -8.05
CA LEU A 7 44.74 31.61 -9.13
C LEU A 7 43.23 31.58 -9.44
N GLY A 8 42.83 32.13 -10.59
CA GLY A 8 41.47 32.05 -11.09
C GLY A 8 41.22 30.74 -11.84
N PHE A 9 39.98 30.26 -11.83
CA PHE A 9 39.57 29.09 -12.61
C PHE A 9 39.68 29.39 -14.11
N THR A 10 40.19 28.41 -14.87
CA THR A 10 40.20 28.52 -16.33
C THR A 10 38.81 28.31 -16.90
N LEU A 11 38.50 28.94 -18.04
CA LEU A 11 37.19 28.81 -18.68
C LEU A 11 36.86 27.35 -19.03
N ILE A 12 37.89 26.57 -19.44
CA ILE A 12 37.73 25.15 -19.74
C ILE A 12 37.38 24.32 -18.49
N GLU A 13 37.99 24.60 -17.35
CA GLU A 13 37.73 23.91 -16.09
C GLU A 13 36.29 24.15 -15.59
N LEU A 14 35.76 25.37 -15.82
CA LEU A 14 34.39 25.70 -15.48
C LEU A 14 33.38 24.94 -16.37
N ILE A 15 33.65 24.83 -17.68
CA ILE A 15 32.79 24.06 -18.60
C ILE A 15 32.81 22.57 -18.26
N VAL A 16 33.99 21.99 -17.99
CA VAL A 16 34.11 20.58 -17.61
C VAL A 16 33.38 20.29 -16.30
N SER A 17 33.51 21.18 -15.30
CA SER A 17 32.83 21.03 -14.01
C SER A 17 31.31 21.07 -14.15
N ILE A 18 30.77 22.01 -14.94
CA ILE A 18 29.33 22.07 -15.21
C ILE A 18 28.86 20.82 -15.95
N GLY A 19 29.64 20.32 -16.92
CA GLY A 19 29.33 19.07 -17.63
C GLY A 19 29.21 17.88 -16.68
N ILE A 20 30.15 17.73 -15.74
CA ILE A 20 30.11 16.67 -14.72
C ILE A 20 28.89 16.84 -13.80
N LEU A 21 28.59 18.07 -13.37
CA LEU A 21 27.44 18.35 -12.50
C LEU A 21 26.10 17.97 -13.17
N VAL A 22 25.94 18.27 -14.47
CA VAL A 22 24.73 17.91 -15.22
C VAL A 22 24.56 16.40 -15.30
N LEU A 23 25.64 15.65 -15.56
CA LEU A 23 25.60 14.19 -15.62
C LEU A 23 25.21 13.57 -14.26
N ILE A 24 25.82 14.04 -13.17
CA ILE A 24 25.52 13.55 -11.82
C ILE A 24 24.08 13.89 -11.44
N THR A 25 23.64 15.12 -11.70
CA THR A 25 22.29 15.58 -11.34
C THR A 25 21.23 14.83 -12.13
N GLY A 26 21.43 14.65 -13.44
CA GLY A 26 20.52 13.89 -14.29
C GLY A 26 20.37 12.44 -13.83
N GLY A 27 21.49 11.76 -13.54
CA GLY A 27 21.46 10.40 -12.99
C GLY A 27 20.83 10.32 -11.60
N GLY A 28 21.10 11.31 -10.75
CA GLY A 28 20.54 11.40 -9.40
C GLY A 28 19.02 11.52 -9.38
N ILE A 29 18.44 12.34 -10.26
CA ILE A 29 16.98 12.50 -10.36
C ILE A 29 16.31 11.19 -10.79
N ALA A 30 16.86 10.51 -11.81
CA ALA A 30 16.31 9.24 -12.27
C ALA A 30 16.33 8.18 -11.16
N ALA A 31 17.44 8.08 -10.41
CA ALA A 31 17.54 7.18 -9.26
C ALA A 31 16.56 7.55 -8.14
N PHE A 32 16.36 8.85 -7.88
CA PHE A 32 15.43 9.34 -6.87
C PHE A 32 13.97 9.01 -7.21
N LEU A 33 13.54 9.21 -8.46
CA LEU A 33 12.19 8.85 -8.89
C LEU A 33 11.95 7.35 -8.69
N ASN A 34 12.89 6.52 -9.14
CA ASN A 34 12.82 5.08 -8.95
C ASN A 34 12.78 4.68 -7.46
N PHE A 35 13.49 5.39 -6.59
CA PHE A 35 13.41 5.14 -5.16
C PHE A 35 12.06 5.55 -4.58
N ASN A 36 11.56 6.73 -4.94
CA ASN A 36 10.30 7.27 -4.47
C ASN A 36 9.13 6.33 -4.83
N ASP A 37 9.08 5.85 -6.07
CA ASP A 37 8.05 4.91 -6.53
C ASP A 37 8.08 3.61 -5.71
N LYS A 38 9.28 3.11 -5.37
CA LYS A 38 9.44 1.93 -4.51
C LYS A 38 8.82 2.16 -3.13
N GLN A 39 9.09 3.32 -2.54
CA GLN A 39 8.62 3.63 -1.20
C GLN A 39 7.10 3.81 -1.18
N GLN A 40 6.52 4.38 -2.22
CA GLN A 40 5.07 4.57 -2.31
C GLN A 40 4.33 3.22 -2.37
N VAL A 41 4.77 2.29 -3.25
CA VAL A 41 4.20 0.93 -3.32
C VAL A 41 4.37 0.19 -2.00
N LEU A 42 5.55 0.28 -1.39
CA LEU A 42 5.82 -0.37 -0.11
C LEU A 42 4.93 0.18 1.01
N ASN A 43 4.72 1.49 1.06
CA ASN A 43 3.89 2.13 2.06
C ASN A 43 2.41 1.79 1.87
N GLY A 44 1.89 1.86 0.64
CA GLY A 44 0.52 1.44 0.33
C GLY A 44 0.26 -0.03 0.67
N SER A 45 1.24 -0.90 0.37
CA SER A 45 1.16 -2.33 0.73
C SER A 45 1.19 -2.56 2.24
N LYS A 46 2.02 -1.82 2.99
CA LYS A 46 2.06 -1.90 4.45
C LYS A 46 0.77 -1.41 5.08
N GLU A 47 0.19 -0.34 4.55
CA GLU A 47 -1.08 0.22 5.01
C GLU A 47 -2.24 -0.75 4.76
N LEU A 48 -2.33 -1.33 3.55
CA LEU A 48 -3.31 -2.37 3.23
C LEU A 48 -3.19 -3.58 4.15
N ARG A 49 -1.96 -4.06 4.40
CA ARG A 49 -1.72 -5.16 5.35
C ARG A 49 -2.11 -4.79 6.77
N SER A 50 -1.88 -3.55 7.19
CA SER A 50 -2.33 -3.04 8.48
C SER A 50 -3.85 -3.06 8.56
N TYR A 51 -4.54 -2.64 7.51
CA TYR A 51 -6.01 -2.68 7.42
C TYR A 51 -6.57 -4.11 7.50
N LEU A 52 -5.97 -5.06 6.77
CA LEU A 52 -6.34 -6.47 6.86
C LEU A 52 -6.15 -7.02 8.30
N ARG A 53 -5.06 -6.63 8.97
CA ARG A 53 -4.82 -6.99 10.38
C ARG A 53 -5.81 -6.34 11.34
N THR A 54 -6.24 -5.10 11.06
CA THR A 54 -7.29 -4.44 11.83
C THR A 54 -8.59 -5.22 11.71
N ALA A 55 -9.01 -5.57 10.48
CA ALA A 55 -10.20 -6.40 10.27
C ALA A 55 -10.12 -7.75 11.01
N GLN A 56 -8.98 -8.44 10.91
CA GLN A 56 -8.74 -9.68 11.65
C GLN A 56 -8.82 -9.49 13.17
N THR A 57 -8.27 -8.39 13.68
CA THR A 57 -8.29 -8.08 15.13
C THR A 57 -9.71 -7.79 15.59
N LEU A 58 -10.48 -7.00 14.83
CA LEU A 58 -11.88 -6.68 15.12
C LEU A 58 -12.75 -7.93 15.23
N VAL A 59 -12.61 -8.87 14.28
CA VAL A 59 -13.26 -10.19 14.35
C VAL A 59 -12.87 -10.93 15.62
N ARG A 60 -11.58 -10.93 15.96
CA ARG A 60 -11.04 -11.73 17.06
C ARG A 60 -11.49 -11.22 18.43
N VAL A 61 -11.66 -9.91 18.58
CA VAL A 61 -12.22 -9.31 19.80
C VAL A 61 -13.75 -9.33 19.80
N GLY A 62 -14.38 -9.67 18.66
CA GLY A 62 -15.83 -9.70 18.53
C GLY A 62 -16.48 -8.32 18.54
N GLU A 63 -15.74 -7.26 18.16
CA GLU A 63 -16.29 -5.91 18.11
C GLU A 63 -17.39 -5.87 17.07
N SER A 64 -18.61 -5.51 17.48
CA SER A 64 -19.78 -5.47 16.61
C SER A 64 -20.28 -4.02 16.53
N PRO A 65 -20.43 -3.43 15.33
CA PRO A 65 -20.97 -2.08 15.20
C PRO A 65 -22.45 -2.02 15.59
N ALA A 66 -22.96 -0.82 15.87
CA ALA A 66 -24.37 -0.63 16.15
C ALA A 66 -25.24 -1.11 14.96
N GLY A 67 -26.28 -1.90 15.26
CA GLY A 67 -27.13 -2.54 14.24
C GLY A 67 -26.67 -3.93 13.81
N CYS A 68 -25.62 -4.48 14.42
CA CYS A 68 -25.18 -5.86 14.21
C CYS A 68 -25.66 -6.77 15.35
N ASP A 69 -26.68 -7.59 15.10
CA ASP A 69 -27.19 -8.52 16.13
C ASP A 69 -26.24 -9.69 16.38
N LYS A 70 -25.69 -10.27 15.30
CA LYS A 70 -24.72 -11.36 15.38
C LYS A 70 -23.61 -11.16 14.35
N LEU A 71 -22.40 -10.88 14.83
CA LEU A 71 -21.22 -10.78 13.98
C LEU A 71 -20.83 -12.16 13.43
N VAL A 72 -20.76 -12.27 12.11
CA VAL A 72 -20.23 -13.44 11.39
C VAL A 72 -18.74 -13.26 11.11
N GLY A 73 -18.35 -12.06 10.69
CA GLY A 73 -16.98 -11.74 10.35
C GLY A 73 -16.79 -10.30 9.86
N TYR A 74 -15.57 -9.98 9.43
CA TYR A 74 -15.27 -8.71 8.77
C TYR A 74 -14.75 -8.96 7.36
N LYS A 75 -15.33 -8.26 6.40
CA LYS A 75 -14.99 -8.31 4.99
C LYS A 75 -14.20 -7.07 4.59
N VAL A 76 -13.09 -7.28 3.92
CA VAL A 76 -12.27 -6.24 3.30
C VAL A 76 -12.49 -6.31 1.80
N THR A 77 -13.05 -5.24 1.23
CA THR A 77 -13.33 -5.15 -0.21
C THR A 77 -12.66 -3.93 -0.80
N SER A 78 -12.21 -4.04 -2.05
CA SER A 78 -11.93 -2.86 -2.85
C SER A 78 -13.21 -2.35 -3.51
N SER A 79 -13.33 -1.04 -3.64
CA SER A 79 -14.31 -0.35 -4.46
C SER A 79 -13.57 0.72 -5.25
N ASP A 80 -13.96 0.93 -6.50
CA ASP A 80 -13.42 2.04 -7.27
C ASP A 80 -13.99 3.35 -6.72
N ALA A 81 -13.11 4.29 -6.35
CA ALA A 81 -13.45 5.66 -6.01
C ALA A 81 -12.90 6.60 -7.09
N GLY A 82 -13.37 6.39 -8.33
CA GLY A 82 -12.85 7.11 -9.51
C GLY A 82 -11.54 6.52 -10.01
N THR A 83 -10.45 7.30 -9.96
CA THR A 83 -9.10 6.88 -10.42
C THR A 83 -8.32 6.13 -9.34
N VAL A 84 -8.77 6.19 -8.09
CA VAL A 84 -8.10 5.61 -6.93
C VAL A 84 -8.93 4.45 -6.39
N LYS A 85 -8.28 3.39 -5.92
CA LYS A 85 -8.97 2.28 -5.26
C LYS A 85 -9.19 2.59 -3.79
N GLU A 86 -10.44 2.59 -3.38
CA GLU A 86 -10.85 2.67 -1.98
C GLU A 86 -10.93 1.25 -1.42
N ILE A 87 -10.42 1.07 -0.21
CA ILE A 87 -10.48 -0.18 0.52
C ILE A 87 -11.39 0.01 1.72
N LYS A 88 -12.40 -0.84 1.83
CA LYS A 88 -13.42 -0.76 2.86
C LYS A 88 -13.39 -1.97 3.76
N ILE A 89 -13.53 -1.74 5.07
CA ILE A 89 -13.81 -2.76 6.07
C ILE A 89 -15.31 -2.74 6.35
N LEU A 90 -15.97 -3.86 6.09
CA LEU A 90 -17.39 -4.09 6.29
C LEU A 90 -17.57 -5.16 7.37
N ALA A 91 -18.35 -4.89 8.41
CA ALA A 91 -18.80 -5.93 9.33
C ALA A 91 -19.90 -6.75 8.64
N VAL A 92 -19.74 -8.07 8.59
CA VAL A 92 -20.76 -9.01 8.09
C VAL A 92 -21.55 -9.53 9.28
N CYS A 93 -22.82 -9.16 9.32
CA CYS A 93 -23.72 -9.42 10.43
C CYS A 93 -24.88 -10.30 9.96
N SER A 94 -25.32 -11.24 10.79
CA SER A 94 -26.49 -12.08 10.52
C SER A 94 -27.66 -11.61 11.36
N THR A 95 -28.67 -11.04 10.70
CA THR A 95 -29.92 -10.59 11.33
C THR A 95 -31.06 -11.43 10.77
N GLY A 96 -31.68 -12.26 11.61
CA GLY A 96 -32.77 -13.13 11.19
C GLY A 96 -32.41 -14.14 10.08
N GLY A 97 -31.12 -14.47 9.91
CA GLY A 97 -30.63 -15.38 8.88
C GLY A 97 -30.22 -14.72 7.55
N VAL A 98 -30.31 -13.40 7.45
CA VAL A 98 -29.80 -12.61 6.31
C VAL A 98 -28.46 -11.99 6.67
N GLU A 99 -27.49 -12.08 5.76
CA GLU A 99 -26.18 -11.42 5.92
C GLU A 99 -26.23 -9.98 5.42
N GLU A 100 -26.00 -9.04 6.33
CA GLU A 100 -25.89 -7.61 6.02
C GLU A 100 -24.45 -7.14 6.24
N SER A 101 -24.01 -6.19 5.40
CA SER A 101 -22.67 -5.60 5.48
C SER A 101 -22.76 -4.15 5.95
N ILE A 102 -22.19 -3.84 7.10
CA ILE A 102 -22.16 -2.48 7.68
C ILE A 102 -20.74 -1.93 7.54
N GLU A 103 -20.59 -0.76 6.91
CA GLU A 103 -19.28 -0.10 6.77
C GLU A 103 -18.74 0.34 8.13
N LYS A 104 -17.52 -0.08 8.45
CA LYS A 104 -16.84 0.26 9.70
C LYS A 104 -15.76 1.30 9.49
N ASP A 105 -15.02 1.17 8.40
CA ASP A 105 -13.89 2.02 8.08
C ASP A 105 -13.55 1.93 6.59
N SER A 106 -12.92 2.97 6.05
CA SER A 106 -12.39 2.97 4.69
C SER A 106 -11.10 3.78 4.59
N PHE A 107 -10.25 3.41 3.64
CA PHE A 107 -9.08 4.19 3.28
C PHE A 107 -8.86 4.22 1.78
N LEU A 108 -8.16 5.25 1.32
CA LEU A 108 -7.76 5.41 -0.07
C LEU A 108 -6.31 4.99 -0.22
N LEU A 109 -6.03 4.12 -1.20
CA LEU A 109 -4.65 3.85 -1.59
C LEU A 109 -3.98 5.15 -2.08
N PRO A 110 -2.66 5.32 -1.89
CA PRO A 110 -1.93 6.44 -2.47
C PRO A 110 -2.19 6.56 -3.98
N GLU A 111 -2.31 7.80 -4.49
CA GLU A 111 -2.70 8.09 -5.88
C GLU A 111 -1.83 7.41 -6.96
N SER A 112 -0.58 7.08 -6.63
CA SER A 112 0.38 6.42 -7.51
C SER A 112 0.35 4.88 -7.42
N THR A 113 -0.58 4.32 -6.65
CA THR A 113 -0.72 2.88 -6.42
C THR A 113 -2.13 2.41 -6.70
N THR A 114 -2.23 1.24 -7.33
CA THR A 114 -3.47 0.56 -7.66
C THR A 114 -3.39 -0.91 -7.24
N LEU A 115 -4.52 -1.61 -7.28
CA LEU A 115 -4.52 -3.07 -7.14
C LEU A 115 -4.63 -3.72 -8.52
N SER A 116 -3.85 -4.77 -8.73
CA SER A 116 -3.89 -5.62 -9.94
C SER A 116 -5.27 -6.26 -10.14
N SER A 117 -5.95 -6.58 -9.03
CA SER A 117 -7.30 -7.17 -9.02
C SER A 117 -8.12 -6.63 -7.84
N ASP A 118 -9.44 -6.81 -7.92
CA ASP A 118 -10.30 -6.50 -6.79
C ASP A 118 -10.12 -7.51 -5.66
N ILE A 119 -10.11 -7.00 -4.44
CA ILE A 119 -10.01 -7.81 -3.23
C ILE A 119 -11.40 -7.98 -2.63
N ASN A 120 -11.69 -9.20 -2.18
CA ASN A 120 -12.89 -9.52 -1.41
C ASN A 120 -12.54 -10.62 -0.41
N ILE A 121 -12.03 -10.21 0.75
CA ILE A 121 -11.48 -11.10 1.77
C ILE A 121 -12.34 -11.00 3.02
N THR A 122 -12.92 -12.11 3.47
CA THR A 122 -13.73 -12.13 4.70
C THR A 122 -13.03 -12.94 5.77
N PHE A 123 -12.67 -12.29 6.88
CA PHE A 123 -12.18 -12.91 8.09
C PHE A 123 -13.36 -13.36 8.94
N LEU A 124 -13.44 -14.66 9.24
CA LEU A 124 -14.54 -15.25 10.01
C LEU A 124 -14.18 -15.35 11.50
N GLY A 125 -15.20 -15.19 12.35
CA GLY A 125 -15.06 -15.42 13.80
C GLY A 125 -14.77 -16.87 14.18
N LEU A 126 -14.40 -17.11 15.44
CA LEU A 126 -14.38 -18.44 16.08
C LEU A 126 -13.60 -19.53 15.27
N HIS A 127 -12.36 -19.25 14.90
CA HIS A 127 -11.51 -20.15 14.09
C HIS A 127 -12.01 -20.44 12.67
N GLY A 128 -12.98 -19.68 12.15
CA GLY A 128 -13.52 -19.87 10.81
C GLY A 128 -12.54 -19.61 9.65
N GLY A 129 -11.36 -19.07 9.93
CA GLY A 129 -10.35 -18.78 8.90
C GLY A 129 -10.73 -17.60 8.02
N VAL A 130 -10.41 -17.70 6.73
CA VAL A 130 -10.63 -16.64 5.73
C VAL A 130 -11.31 -17.18 4.49
N ILE A 131 -12.36 -16.47 4.04
CA ILE A 131 -12.97 -16.65 2.71
C ILE A 131 -12.34 -15.65 1.75
N GLY A 132 -11.97 -16.09 0.55
CA GLY A 132 -11.33 -15.22 -0.45
C GLY A 132 -9.82 -15.06 -0.25
N SER A 133 -9.17 -16.01 0.44
CA SER A 133 -7.70 -16.08 0.55
C SER A 133 -7.03 -16.06 -0.82
N GLY A 134 -5.86 -15.44 -0.93
CA GLY A 134 -5.09 -15.39 -2.15
C GLY A 134 -3.96 -14.38 -2.12
N THR A 135 -3.30 -14.24 -3.27
CA THR A 135 -2.25 -13.25 -3.49
C THR A 135 -2.87 -11.90 -3.84
N ILE A 136 -2.42 -10.86 -3.15
CA ILE A 136 -2.79 -9.48 -3.41
C ILE A 136 -1.57 -8.77 -3.98
N GLU A 137 -1.77 -8.05 -5.07
CA GLU A 137 -0.73 -7.33 -5.77
C GLU A 137 -1.06 -5.84 -5.80
N VAL A 138 -0.17 -5.06 -5.20
CA VAL A 138 -0.20 -3.59 -5.25
C VAL A 138 0.77 -3.15 -6.33
N VAL A 139 0.24 -2.45 -7.34
CA VAL A 139 0.99 -1.99 -8.51
C VAL A 139 1.20 -0.49 -8.38
N GLY A 140 2.44 -0.03 -8.52
CA GLY A 140 2.78 1.39 -8.56
C GLY A 140 3.12 1.90 -9.94
N ALA A 141 3.62 3.13 -9.99
CA ALA A 141 4.21 3.70 -11.19
C ALA A 141 5.31 2.79 -11.79
N ALA A 142 5.41 2.78 -13.12
CA ALA A 142 6.33 1.94 -13.89
C ALA A 142 6.16 0.43 -13.65
N ASP A 143 4.91 -0.02 -13.45
CA ASP A 143 4.50 -1.44 -13.29
C ASP A 143 5.17 -2.19 -12.13
N ARG A 144 5.67 -1.43 -11.15
CA ARG A 144 6.32 -1.99 -9.97
C ARG A 144 5.30 -2.64 -9.07
N THR A 145 5.42 -3.95 -8.92
CA THR A 145 4.42 -4.72 -8.21
C THR A 145 5.00 -5.26 -6.90
N TYR A 146 4.27 -5.07 -5.80
CA TYR A 146 4.55 -5.70 -4.52
C TYR A 146 3.43 -6.69 -4.23
N SER A 147 3.80 -7.96 -4.01
CA SER A 147 2.85 -9.05 -3.81
C SER A 147 2.95 -9.58 -2.38
N PHE A 148 1.82 -9.89 -1.76
CA PHE A 148 1.74 -10.60 -0.49
C PHE A 148 0.52 -11.51 -0.45
N GLU A 149 0.51 -12.48 0.45
CA GLU A 149 -0.54 -13.51 0.50
C GLU A 149 -1.34 -13.43 1.80
N VAL A 150 -2.64 -13.65 1.68
CA VAL A 150 -3.53 -13.96 2.80
C VAL A 150 -3.91 -15.43 2.71
N THR A 151 -3.47 -16.23 3.67
CA THR A 151 -3.74 -17.68 3.69
C THR A 151 -5.15 -17.97 4.19
N GLN A 152 -5.66 -19.17 3.91
CA GLN A 152 -6.97 -19.62 4.46
C GLN A 152 -7.00 -19.64 5.99
N GLY A 153 -5.84 -19.78 6.65
CA GLY A 153 -5.72 -19.70 8.10
C GLY A 153 -5.78 -18.27 8.67
N GLY A 154 -5.84 -17.25 7.80
CA GLY A 154 -5.80 -15.84 8.19
C GLY A 154 -4.41 -15.32 8.50
N GLU A 155 -3.36 -16.04 8.10
CA GLU A 155 -2.00 -15.49 8.14
C GLU A 155 -1.80 -14.52 6.98
N ILE A 156 -1.26 -13.34 7.28
CA ILE A 156 -0.93 -12.32 6.29
C ILE A 156 0.60 -12.29 6.15
N THR A 157 1.11 -12.87 5.07
CA THR A 157 2.55 -13.07 4.85
C THR A 157 3.27 -11.74 4.63
N GLN A 158 4.60 -11.77 4.78
CA GLN A 158 5.44 -10.66 4.33
C GLN A 158 5.64 -10.78 2.82
N GLY A 159 5.28 -9.71 2.11
CA GLY A 159 5.40 -9.66 0.66
C GLY A 159 6.80 -9.30 0.16
N ASP A 160 6.98 -9.37 -1.15
CA ASP A 160 8.17 -8.91 -1.85
C ASP A 160 7.82 -8.21 -3.17
N PHE A 161 8.80 -7.51 -3.74
CA PHE A 161 8.69 -6.95 -5.07
C PHE A 161 8.87 -8.04 -6.13
N LEU A 162 8.02 -7.98 -7.17
CA LEU A 162 8.13 -8.82 -8.37
C LEU A 162 9.10 -8.23 -9.40
#